data_AF-D7NAZ6-F1
#
_entry.id   AF-D7NAZ6-F1
#
_cell.length_a   1.000
_cell.length_b   1.000
_cell.length_c   1.000
_cell.angle_alpha   90.00
_cell.angle_beta   90.00
_cell.angle_gamma   90.00
#
_symmetry.space_group_name_H-M   'P 1'
#
loop_
_entity.id
_entity.type
_entity.pdbx_description
1 polymer ?
#
loop_
_entity_poly.entity_id
_entity_poly.type
_entity_poly.pdbx_seq_one_letter_code
_entity_poly.pdbx_strand_id
1 'polypeptide(L)'
;MKKRHIVRSRQISLELQSLQGCEMNGHTFGHNGKERMKKLMMRLLKCVLGTFVLLVFYFALSNIWKGEDWIGTYYGIKLNSQYTLWTTDPQGSHYSIQDNKAFEEMPSEVDSVQVAGNYVLGHSKKDYFLIDMKTQELVYYAAKPIIKPWNDTVRLMSPHTYYQQHNRHIDIICMLLFLFSAVLLCWRIW
;
A
#
# COMPACT_ATOMS: atom_id res chain seq x y z
N MET A 1 71.61 -50.11 -6.21
CA MET A 1 70.73 -48.98 -6.58
C MET A 1 69.36 -49.50 -7.03
N LYS A 2 68.33 -49.49 -6.17
CA LYS A 2 67.00 -50.09 -6.48
C LYS A 2 65.83 -49.29 -5.86
N LYS A 3 65.86 -47.96 -5.96
CA LYS A 3 64.84 -47.04 -5.38
C LYS A 3 64.11 -46.15 -6.39
N ARG A 4 64.50 -46.11 -7.68
CA ARG A 4 63.90 -45.19 -8.67
C ARG A 4 62.62 -45.67 -9.36
N HIS A 5 62.32 -46.98 -9.37
CA HIS A 5 61.13 -47.51 -10.06
C HIS A 5 59.82 -47.44 -9.26
N ILE A 6 59.88 -47.46 -7.93
CA ILE A 6 58.69 -47.48 -7.07
C ILE A 6 58.00 -46.11 -7.03
N VAL A 7 58.75 -45.02 -7.22
CA VAL A 7 58.22 -43.65 -7.20
C VAL A 7 57.37 -43.35 -8.43
N ARG A 8 57.80 -43.83 -9.62
CA ARG A 8 57.09 -43.56 -10.89
C ARG A 8 55.75 -44.28 -10.98
N SER A 9 55.64 -45.49 -10.42
CA SER A 9 54.38 -46.26 -10.36
C SER A 9 53.33 -45.58 -9.47
N ARG A 10 53.74 -45.03 -8.31
CA ARG A 10 52.82 -44.29 -7.43
C ARG A 10 52.35 -42.97 -8.04
N GLN A 11 53.21 -42.30 -8.80
CA GLN A 11 52.87 -41.03 -9.42
C GLN A 11 51.86 -41.19 -10.57
N ILE A 12 51.98 -42.25 -11.37
CA ILE A 12 50.99 -42.60 -12.41
C ILE A 12 49.65 -43.03 -11.79
N SER A 13 49.68 -43.75 -10.66
CA SER A 13 48.47 -44.14 -9.93
C SER A 13 47.72 -42.94 -9.33
N LEU A 14 48.42 -41.89 -8.90
CA LEU A 14 47.82 -40.68 -8.35
C LEU A 14 47.24 -39.78 -9.44
N GLU A 15 47.87 -39.69 -10.61
CA GLU A 15 47.29 -38.96 -11.74
C GLU A 15 46.04 -39.63 -12.30
N LEU A 16 46.01 -40.97 -12.41
CA LEU A 16 44.81 -41.72 -12.80
C LEU A 16 43.65 -41.57 -11.82
N GLN A 17 43.91 -41.51 -10.51
CA GLN A 17 42.89 -41.24 -9.50
C GLN A 17 42.40 -39.79 -9.54
N SER A 18 43.26 -38.83 -9.88
CA SER A 18 42.87 -37.42 -10.04
C SER A 18 42.00 -37.20 -11.29
N LEU A 19 42.26 -37.93 -12.38
CA LEU A 19 41.47 -37.89 -13.62
C LEU A 19 40.10 -38.60 -13.46
N GLN A 20 40.05 -39.76 -12.79
CA GLN A 20 38.77 -40.40 -12.43
C GLN A 20 37.96 -39.58 -11.41
N GLY A 21 38.62 -38.85 -10.51
CA GLY A 21 37.98 -37.92 -9.57
C GLY A 21 37.46 -36.63 -10.23
N CYS A 22 37.94 -36.30 -11.44
CA CYS A 22 37.51 -35.10 -12.18
C CYS A 22 36.28 -35.39 -13.06
N GLU A 23 36.17 -36.59 -13.64
CA GLU A 23 34.98 -36.97 -14.45
C GLU A 23 33.73 -37.27 -13.59
N MET A 24 33.88 -37.70 -12.34
CA MET A 24 32.71 -37.99 -11.47
C MET A 24 32.02 -36.75 -10.89
N ASN A 25 32.59 -35.55 -11.04
CA ASN A 25 31.99 -34.31 -10.56
C ASN A 25 31.08 -33.61 -11.59
N GLY A 26 31.05 -34.08 -12.85
CA GLY A 26 30.17 -33.52 -13.88
C GLY A 26 28.69 -33.85 -13.69
N HIS A 27 28.37 -35.02 -13.14
CA HIS A 27 26.98 -35.47 -12.97
C HIS A 27 26.33 -35.03 -11.64
N THR A 28 27.11 -34.83 -10.58
CA THR A 28 26.62 -34.40 -9.26
C THR A 28 26.44 -32.88 -9.15
N PHE A 29 27.20 -32.08 -9.91
CA PHE A 29 27.00 -30.63 -9.97
C PHE A 29 25.72 -30.24 -10.74
N GLY A 30 25.37 -31.03 -11.77
CA GLY A 30 24.16 -30.81 -12.57
C GLY A 30 22.86 -31.08 -11.80
N HIS A 31 22.80 -32.13 -10.96
CA HIS A 31 21.60 -32.46 -10.18
C HIS A 31 21.42 -31.51 -8.98
N ASN A 32 22.49 -31.21 -8.25
CA ASN A 32 22.45 -30.29 -7.09
C ASN A 32 22.23 -28.82 -7.52
N GLY A 33 22.77 -28.40 -8.66
CA GLY A 33 22.51 -27.07 -9.22
C GLY A 33 21.06 -26.90 -9.68
N LYS A 34 20.49 -27.94 -10.33
CA LYS A 34 19.10 -27.94 -10.81
C LYS A 34 18.10 -27.97 -9.65
N GLU A 35 18.39 -28.70 -8.57
CA GLU A 35 17.58 -28.64 -7.33
C GLU A 35 17.71 -27.32 -6.57
N ARG A 36 18.91 -26.73 -6.49
CA ARG A 36 19.09 -25.38 -5.92
C ARG A 36 18.32 -24.33 -6.71
N MET A 37 18.41 -24.36 -8.04
CA MET A 37 17.65 -23.48 -8.94
C MET A 37 16.14 -23.66 -8.75
N LYS A 38 15.63 -24.90 -8.67
CA LYS A 38 14.22 -25.16 -8.38
C LYS A 38 13.78 -24.61 -7.02
N LYS A 39 14.61 -24.76 -5.97
CA LYS A 39 14.34 -24.20 -4.63
C LYS A 39 14.33 -22.67 -4.64
N LEU A 40 15.27 -22.03 -5.33
CA LEU A 40 15.31 -20.58 -5.53
C LEU A 40 14.10 -20.07 -6.30
N MET A 41 13.72 -20.74 -7.39
CA MET A 41 12.56 -20.38 -8.21
C MET A 41 11.26 -20.51 -7.42
N MET A 42 11.11 -21.57 -6.62
CA MET A 42 9.97 -21.74 -5.72
C MET A 42 9.93 -20.69 -4.60
N ARG A 43 11.08 -20.24 -4.10
CA ARG A 43 11.17 -19.14 -3.13
C ARG A 43 10.72 -17.82 -3.76
N LEU A 44 11.23 -17.49 -4.96
CA LEU A 44 10.83 -16.31 -5.71
C LEU A 44 9.34 -16.30 -6.03
N LEU A 45 8.80 -17.44 -6.48
CA LEU A 45 7.36 -17.57 -6.76
C LEU A 45 6.50 -17.32 -5.51
N LYS A 46 6.92 -17.84 -4.34
CA LYS A 46 6.25 -17.56 -3.07
C LYS A 46 6.36 -16.10 -2.66
N CYS A 47 7.50 -15.44 -2.88
CA CYS A 47 7.64 -14.01 -2.65
C CYS A 47 6.66 -13.21 -3.52
N VAL A 48 6.62 -13.51 -4.84
CA VAL A 48 5.73 -12.83 -5.79
C VAL A 48 4.26 -13.02 -5.41
N LEU A 49 3.86 -14.26 -5.07
CA LEU A 49 2.51 -14.55 -4.58
C LEU A 49 2.19 -13.82 -3.27
N GLY A 50 3.12 -13.80 -2.32
CA GLY A 50 2.94 -13.09 -1.05
C GLY A 50 2.77 -11.59 -1.24
N THR A 51 3.60 -10.98 -2.08
CA THR A 51 3.46 -9.56 -2.44
C THR A 51 2.15 -9.28 -3.16
N PHE A 52 1.71 -10.17 -4.06
CA PHE A 52 0.45 -10.02 -4.77
C PHE A 52 -0.75 -10.05 -3.81
N VAL A 53 -0.78 -11.01 -2.87
CA VAL A 53 -1.84 -11.08 -1.85
C VAL A 53 -1.86 -9.83 -0.98
N LEU A 54 -0.70 -9.31 -0.56
CA LEU A 54 -0.62 -8.07 0.22
C LEU A 54 -1.15 -6.87 -0.57
N LEU A 55 -0.85 -6.81 -1.87
CA LEU A 55 -1.33 -5.75 -2.76
C LEU A 55 -2.85 -5.80 -2.92
N VAL A 56 -3.42 -7.00 -3.07
CA VAL A 56 -4.87 -7.21 -3.10
C VAL A 56 -5.51 -6.83 -1.76
N PHE A 57 -4.86 -7.15 -0.64
CA PHE A 57 -5.38 -6.82 0.69
C PHE A 57 -5.34 -5.32 0.97
N TYR A 58 -4.24 -4.66 0.61
CA TYR A 58 -4.11 -3.19 0.60
C TYR A 58 -5.27 -2.56 -0.19
N PHE A 59 -5.48 -3.06 -1.40
CA PHE A 59 -6.52 -2.57 -2.29
C PHE A 59 -7.91 -2.74 -1.69
N ALA A 60 -8.25 -3.93 -1.20
CA ALA A 60 -9.54 -4.18 -0.57
C ALA A 60 -9.78 -3.25 0.63
N LEU A 61 -8.75 -2.99 1.43
CA LEU A 61 -8.83 -2.05 2.55
C LEU A 61 -9.07 -0.60 2.08
N SER A 62 -8.33 -0.11 1.08
CA SER A 62 -8.53 1.24 0.55
C SER A 62 -9.93 1.43 -0.02
N ASN A 63 -10.41 0.44 -0.79
CA ASN A 63 -11.69 0.52 -1.47
C ASN A 63 -12.88 0.53 -0.48
N ILE A 64 -12.85 -0.35 0.53
CA ILE A 64 -13.91 -0.44 1.54
C ILE A 64 -13.96 0.84 2.37
N TRP A 65 -12.80 1.34 2.82
CA TRP A 65 -12.73 2.43 3.78
C TRP A 65 -12.89 3.81 3.16
N LYS A 66 -12.50 4.00 1.89
CA LYS A 66 -12.35 5.35 1.32
C LYS A 66 -13.14 5.60 0.04
N GLY A 67 -13.65 4.55 -0.62
CA GLY A 67 -14.32 4.74 -1.91
C GLY A 67 -13.37 5.22 -3.01
N GLU A 68 -12.07 4.95 -2.86
CA GLU A 68 -11.06 5.21 -3.88
C GLU A 68 -11.15 4.17 -5.01
N ASP A 69 -11.25 4.62 -6.25
CA ASP A 69 -11.29 3.72 -7.41
C ASP A 69 -9.90 3.25 -7.83
N TRP A 70 -9.84 2.03 -8.39
CA TRP A 70 -8.61 1.31 -8.79
C TRP A 70 -7.62 2.12 -9.64
N ILE A 71 -8.11 3.05 -10.46
CA ILE A 71 -7.31 3.77 -11.46
C ILE A 71 -6.76 5.10 -10.89
N GLY A 72 -7.03 5.43 -9.62
CA GLY A 72 -6.63 6.71 -9.05
C GLY A 72 -7.33 7.90 -9.74
N THR A 73 -8.48 7.63 -10.35
CA THR A 73 -9.34 8.61 -11.02
C THR A 73 -10.09 9.48 -10.01
N TYR A 74 -10.19 8.99 -8.78
CA TYR A 74 -10.95 9.58 -7.70
C TYR A 74 -10.28 9.26 -6.36
N TYR A 75 -10.06 10.30 -5.57
CA TYR A 75 -9.60 10.20 -4.18
C TYR A 75 -10.67 10.77 -3.29
N GLY A 76 -11.23 9.95 -2.40
CA GLY A 76 -12.34 10.37 -1.56
C GLY A 76 -12.27 9.84 -0.14
N ILE A 77 -13.01 10.48 0.75
CA ILE A 77 -13.29 10.03 2.11
C ILE A 77 -14.79 10.09 2.33
N LYS A 78 -15.36 8.93 2.65
CA LYS A 78 -16.77 8.83 3.03
C LYS A 78 -16.98 9.60 4.32
N LEU A 79 -17.80 10.66 4.25
CA LEU A 79 -18.20 11.43 5.42
C LEU A 79 -19.33 10.71 6.15
N ASN A 80 -20.26 10.13 5.39
CA ASN A 80 -21.23 9.14 5.84
C ASN A 80 -21.63 8.24 4.64
N SER A 81 -22.75 7.53 4.72
CA SER A 81 -23.26 6.76 3.58
C SER A 81 -23.73 7.61 2.39
N GLN A 82 -24.10 8.87 2.62
CA GLN A 82 -24.69 9.77 1.63
C GLN A 82 -23.68 10.73 1.00
N TYR A 83 -22.62 11.10 1.71
CA TYR A 83 -21.70 12.15 1.30
C TYR A 83 -20.26 11.65 1.31
N THR A 84 -19.52 12.06 0.29
CA THR A 84 -18.09 11.78 0.18
C THR A 84 -17.35 13.08 -0.15
N LEU A 85 -16.33 13.40 0.65
CA LEU A 85 -15.38 14.46 0.33
C LEU A 85 -14.40 13.91 -0.69
N TRP A 86 -14.27 14.52 -1.86
CA TRP A 86 -13.55 13.91 -2.97
C TRP A 86 -12.80 14.89 -3.86
N THR A 87 -11.85 14.37 -4.62
CA THR A 87 -11.10 15.09 -5.63
C THR A 87 -10.72 14.16 -6.80
N THR A 88 -10.66 14.72 -8.00
CA THR A 88 -10.03 14.09 -9.18
C THR A 88 -8.54 14.40 -9.28
N ASP A 89 -8.03 15.35 -8.49
CA ASP A 89 -6.64 15.77 -8.52
C ASP A 89 -5.85 15.07 -7.39
N PRO A 90 -4.90 14.17 -7.73
CA PRO A 90 -4.04 13.54 -6.73
C PRO A 90 -3.17 14.52 -5.94
N GLN A 91 -2.93 15.74 -6.46
CA GLN A 91 -2.21 16.79 -5.73
C GLN A 91 -3.11 17.56 -4.75
N GLY A 92 -4.43 17.31 -4.79
CA GLY A 92 -5.37 17.76 -3.77
C GLY A 92 -5.69 19.26 -3.80
N SER A 93 -5.66 19.88 -4.98
CA SER A 93 -5.97 21.31 -5.12
C SER A 93 -7.47 21.63 -5.19
N HIS A 94 -8.30 20.67 -5.63
CA HIS A 94 -9.73 20.87 -5.84
C HIS A 94 -10.54 19.75 -5.20
N TYR A 95 -11.03 19.99 -3.98
CA TYR A 95 -11.95 19.08 -3.32
C TYR A 95 -13.40 19.56 -3.46
N SER A 96 -14.32 18.63 -3.63
CA SER A 96 -15.76 18.84 -3.61
C SER A 96 -16.39 17.84 -2.64
N ILE A 97 -17.61 18.09 -2.20
CA ILE A 97 -18.44 17.09 -1.52
C ILE A 97 -19.45 16.58 -2.54
N GLN A 98 -19.53 15.26 -2.70
CA GLN A 98 -20.49 14.60 -3.57
C GLN A 98 -21.59 13.95 -2.76
N ASP A 99 -22.83 14.10 -3.21
CA ASP A 99 -23.94 13.24 -2.82
C ASP A 99 -23.82 11.91 -3.58
N ASN A 100 -23.67 10.80 -2.85
CA ASN A 100 -23.46 9.46 -3.38
C ASN A 100 -24.71 8.84 -4.03
N LYS A 101 -25.90 9.40 -3.80
CA LYS A 101 -27.15 8.94 -4.44
C LYS A 101 -27.42 9.70 -5.72
N ALA A 102 -27.33 11.03 -5.65
CA ALA A 102 -27.58 11.90 -6.79
C ALA A 102 -26.36 11.99 -7.73
N PHE A 103 -25.17 11.63 -7.24
CA PHE A 103 -23.88 11.84 -7.89
C PHE A 103 -23.57 13.31 -8.23
N GLU A 104 -24.23 14.23 -7.53
CA GLU A 104 -24.06 15.68 -7.69
C GLU A 104 -23.04 16.24 -6.69
N GLU A 105 -22.29 17.26 -7.13
CA GLU A 105 -21.36 17.99 -6.27
C GLU A 105 -22.06 19.10 -5.51
N MET A 106 -22.13 18.97 -4.19
CA MET A 106 -22.66 19.98 -3.29
C MET A 106 -22.03 19.87 -1.89
N PRO A 107 -21.22 20.86 -1.45
CA PRO A 107 -20.59 21.98 -2.16
C PRO A 107 -19.37 21.60 -3.01
N SER A 108 -19.12 22.37 -4.09
CA SER A 108 -17.90 22.29 -4.91
C SER A 108 -16.80 23.23 -4.40
N GLU A 109 -15.55 22.95 -4.79
CA GLU A 109 -14.38 23.82 -4.51
C GLU A 109 -14.25 24.21 -3.03
N VAL A 110 -14.31 23.20 -2.19
CA VAL A 110 -14.14 23.31 -0.74
C VAL A 110 -12.71 23.74 -0.44
N ASP A 111 -12.55 24.90 0.20
CA ASP A 111 -11.25 25.42 0.64
C ASP A 111 -10.84 24.86 2.00
N SER A 112 -11.83 24.61 2.85
CA SER A 112 -11.61 24.07 4.18
C SER A 112 -12.83 23.35 4.71
N VAL A 113 -12.58 22.30 5.50
CA VAL A 113 -13.62 21.39 5.98
C VAL A 113 -13.29 20.88 7.38
N GLN A 114 -14.33 20.58 8.14
CA GLN A 114 -14.28 19.84 9.38
C GLN A 114 -15.58 19.06 9.57
N VAL A 115 -15.47 17.82 10.01
CA VAL A 115 -16.63 17.03 10.46
C VAL A 115 -16.73 17.12 11.97
N ALA A 116 -17.92 17.45 12.48
CA ALA A 116 -18.23 17.54 13.91
C ALA A 116 -19.54 16.79 14.20
N GLY A 117 -19.41 15.53 14.60
CA GLY A 117 -20.57 14.65 14.79
C GLY A 117 -21.31 14.40 13.46
N ASN A 118 -22.55 14.85 13.36
CA ASN A 118 -23.37 14.72 12.15
C ASN A 118 -23.28 15.93 11.21
N TYR A 119 -22.44 16.91 11.53
CA TYR A 119 -22.33 18.13 10.73
C TYR A 119 -21.02 18.14 9.96
N VAL A 120 -21.09 18.50 8.67
CA VAL A 120 -19.92 18.92 7.89
C VAL A 120 -19.94 20.42 7.80
N LEU A 121 -18.84 21.04 8.21
CA LEU A 121 -18.71 22.48 8.30
C LEU A 121 -17.54 22.86 7.42
N GLY A 122 -17.68 23.92 6.64
CA GLY A 122 -16.60 24.30 5.75
C GLY A 122 -16.76 25.68 5.15
N HIS A 123 -15.81 25.96 4.26
CA HIS A 123 -15.79 27.17 3.44
C HIS A 123 -15.57 26.75 1.99
N SER A 124 -16.34 27.34 1.08
CA SER A 124 -16.17 27.20 -0.37
C SER A 124 -16.15 28.60 -0.96
N LYS A 125 -14.98 29.01 -1.48
CA LYS A 125 -14.66 30.28 -2.15
C LYS A 125 -15.05 31.55 -1.39
N LYS A 126 -16.36 31.82 -1.27
CA LYS A 126 -16.95 33.04 -0.72
C LYS A 126 -17.90 32.79 0.43
N ASP A 127 -18.40 31.56 0.58
CA ASP A 127 -19.44 31.24 1.54
C ASP A 127 -19.00 30.14 2.48
N TYR A 128 -19.47 30.23 3.73
CA TYR A 128 -19.42 29.15 4.69
C TYR A 128 -20.59 28.22 4.45
N PHE A 129 -20.38 26.92 4.60
CA PHE A 129 -21.44 25.94 4.47
C PHE A 129 -21.54 25.06 5.71
N LEU A 130 -22.76 24.56 5.93
CA LEU A 130 -23.08 23.54 6.92
C LEU A 130 -23.94 22.49 6.23
N ILE A 131 -23.52 21.22 6.31
CA ILE A 131 -24.31 20.07 5.92
C ILE A 131 -24.71 19.32 7.17
N ASP A 132 -26.01 19.19 7.42
CA ASP A 132 -26.52 18.23 8.39
C ASP A 132 -26.66 16.87 7.70
N MET A 133 -25.76 15.95 8.05
CA MET A 133 -25.70 14.62 7.43
C MET A 133 -26.87 13.70 7.83
N LYS A 134 -27.66 14.05 8.84
CA LYS A 134 -28.88 13.31 9.22
C LYS A 134 -30.08 13.79 8.43
N THR A 135 -30.30 15.10 8.36
CA THR A 135 -31.45 15.68 7.65
C THR A 135 -31.18 15.84 6.15
N GLN A 136 -29.92 15.72 5.72
CA GLN A 136 -29.46 15.94 4.34
C GLN A 136 -29.68 17.38 3.88
N GLU A 137 -29.65 18.33 4.82
CA GLU A 137 -29.82 19.75 4.53
C GLU A 137 -28.46 20.43 4.40
N LEU A 138 -28.31 21.21 3.33
CA LEU A 138 -27.16 22.07 3.07
C LEU A 138 -27.59 23.53 3.21
N VAL A 139 -26.90 24.27 4.08
CA VAL A 139 -27.14 25.70 4.32
C VAL A 139 -25.86 26.48 4.08
N TYR A 140 -25.98 27.59 3.36
CA TYR A 140 -24.90 28.53 3.11
C TYR A 140 -25.03 29.80 3.97
N TYR A 141 -23.89 30.34 4.38
CA TYR A 141 -23.78 31.54 5.19
C TYR A 141 -22.71 32.47 4.57
N ALA A 142 -23.08 33.74 4.39
CA ALA A 142 -22.15 34.76 3.87
C ALA A 142 -21.01 35.11 4.84
N ALA A 143 -21.13 34.74 6.12
CA ALA A 143 -20.11 34.93 7.14
C ALA A 143 -20.09 33.72 8.08
N LYS A 144 -18.96 33.52 8.77
CA LYS A 144 -18.79 32.42 9.73
C LYS A 144 -19.93 32.48 10.77
N PRO A 145 -20.83 31.49 10.81
CA PRO A 145 -21.98 31.55 11.70
C PRO A 145 -21.56 31.31 13.15
N ILE A 146 -22.09 32.11 14.07
CA ILE A 146 -21.80 32.03 15.51
C ILE A 146 -22.80 31.05 16.15
N ILE A 147 -22.67 29.76 15.82
CA ILE A 147 -23.54 28.69 16.33
C ILE A 147 -22.70 27.56 16.95
N LYS A 148 -23.23 26.83 17.94
CA LYS A 148 -22.60 25.59 18.44
C LYS A 148 -22.99 24.46 17.48
N PRO A 149 -22.21 24.26 16.42
CA PRO A 149 -20.92 23.57 16.57
C PRO A 149 -19.66 24.36 16.17
N TRP A 150 -19.79 25.53 15.55
CA TRP A 150 -18.70 26.36 15.04
C TRP A 150 -17.77 26.96 16.11
N ASN A 151 -18.29 27.28 17.30
CA ASN A 151 -17.54 28.03 18.32
C ASN A 151 -16.68 27.17 19.26
N ASP A 152 -17.11 25.95 19.59
CA ASP A 152 -16.46 25.16 20.65
C ASP A 152 -15.49 24.09 20.10
N THR A 153 -15.54 23.79 18.80
CA THR A 153 -14.93 22.56 18.25
C THR A 153 -14.24 22.69 16.89
N VAL A 154 -14.41 23.81 16.17
CA VAL A 154 -14.14 23.81 14.72
C VAL A 154 -12.91 24.62 14.39
N ARG A 155 -11.79 23.90 14.23
CA ARG A 155 -10.64 24.39 13.47
C ARG A 155 -10.76 23.83 12.06
N LEU A 156 -11.26 24.66 11.14
CA LEU A 156 -11.27 24.33 9.73
C LEU A 156 -9.85 24.03 9.26
N MET A 157 -9.68 22.95 8.51
CA MET A 157 -8.42 22.57 7.89
C MET A 157 -8.60 22.41 6.39
N SER A 158 -7.53 22.46 5.62
CA SER A 158 -7.62 22.20 4.17
C SER A 158 -8.14 20.77 3.94
N PRO A 159 -8.96 20.53 2.92
CA PRO A 159 -9.49 19.19 2.62
C PRO A 159 -8.39 18.17 2.36
N HIS A 160 -7.29 18.60 1.75
CA HIS A 160 -6.14 17.73 1.56
C HIS A 160 -5.50 17.29 2.88
N THR A 161 -5.35 18.20 3.86
CA THR A 161 -4.84 17.82 5.19
C THR A 161 -5.84 16.93 5.93
N TYR A 162 -7.13 17.23 5.84
CA TYR A 162 -8.18 16.34 6.36
C TYR A 162 -8.05 14.94 5.75
N TYR A 163 -7.80 14.88 4.44
CA TYR A 163 -7.62 13.66 3.70
C TYR A 163 -6.41 12.85 4.16
N GLN A 164 -5.25 13.49 4.24
CA GLN A 164 -4.03 12.85 4.73
C GLN A 164 -4.19 12.31 6.16
N GLN A 165 -4.85 13.05 7.06
CA GLN A 165 -5.05 12.60 8.45
C GLN A 165 -5.89 11.33 8.54
N HIS A 166 -6.97 11.24 7.77
CA HIS A 166 -7.83 10.06 7.75
C HIS A 166 -7.19 8.88 6.99
N ASN A 167 -6.23 9.17 6.10
CA ASN A 167 -5.54 8.15 5.32
C ASN A 167 -4.33 7.55 6.02
N ARG A 168 -3.68 8.30 6.93
CA ARG A 168 -2.43 7.94 7.60
C ARG A 168 -2.46 6.58 8.30
N HIS A 169 -3.60 6.18 8.85
CA HIS A 169 -3.73 4.90 9.54
C HIS A 169 -3.59 3.70 8.59
N ILE A 170 -4.12 3.80 7.36
CA ILE A 170 -4.01 2.74 6.36
C ILE A 170 -2.56 2.60 5.91
N ASP A 171 -1.89 3.72 5.61
CA ASP A 171 -0.48 3.70 5.22
C ASP A 171 0.39 3.02 6.29
N ILE A 172 0.11 3.29 7.57
CA ILE A 172 0.79 2.63 8.70
C ILE A 172 0.50 1.13 8.73
N ILE A 173 -0.78 0.71 8.64
CA ILE A 173 -1.15 -0.72 8.65
C ILE A 173 -0.46 -1.44 7.50
N CYS A 174 -0.44 -0.84 6.32
CA CYS A 174 0.15 -1.42 5.12
C CYS A 174 1.67 -1.48 5.19
N MET A 175 2.32 -0.45 5.74
CA MET A 175 3.76 -0.49 6.04
C MET A 175 4.10 -1.61 7.03
N LEU A 176 3.30 -1.78 8.09
CA LEU A 176 3.47 -2.85 9.09
C LEU A 176 3.29 -4.24 8.47
N LEU A 177 2.26 -4.43 7.63
CA LEU A 177 2.03 -5.68 6.91
C LEU A 177 3.20 -6.00 5.96
N PHE A 178 3.71 -4.98 5.26
CA PHE A 178 4.87 -5.14 4.39
C PHE A 178 6.11 -5.54 5.19
N LEU A 179 6.42 -4.84 6.30
CA LEU A 179 7.51 -5.18 7.20
C LEU A 179 7.39 -6.61 7.74
N PHE A 180 6.21 -7.01 8.22
CA PHE A 180 5.96 -8.35 8.73
C PHE A 180 6.18 -9.40 7.64
N SER A 181 5.70 -9.15 6.43
CA SER A 181 5.90 -10.05 5.29
C SER A 181 7.38 -10.17 4.91
N ALA A 182 8.13 -9.07 4.90
CA ALA A 182 9.55 -9.05 4.61
C ALA A 182 10.34 -9.86 5.64
N VAL A 183 10.02 -9.71 6.94
CA VAL A 183 10.63 -10.49 8.02
C VAL A 183 10.33 -11.99 7.87
N LEU A 184 9.08 -12.37 7.58
CA LEU A 184 8.71 -13.76 7.35
C LEU A 184 9.43 -14.38 6.14
N LEU A 185 9.61 -13.60 5.08
CA LEU A 185 10.35 -14.02 3.89
C LEU A 185 11.84 -14.18 4.19
N CYS A 186 12.47 -13.25 4.89
CA CYS A 186 13.87 -13.35 5.31
C CYS A 186 14.11 -14.54 6.25
N TRP A 187 13.20 -14.76 7.22
CA TRP A 187 13.29 -15.90 8.15
C TRP A 187 13.17 -17.25 7.44
N ARG A 188 12.38 -17.35 6.36
CA ARG A 188 12.25 -18.59 5.58
C ARG A 188 13.37 -18.82 4.57
N ILE A 189 14.20 -17.81 4.32
CA ILE A 189 15.34 -17.89 3.41
C ILE A 189 16.59 -18.39 4.15
N TRP A 190 16.74 -18.01 5.42
CA TRP A 190 17.74 -18.54 6.37
C TRP A 190 17.38 -19.96 6.81
#